data_AF-A0A9W8DLR9-F1
#
_entry.id   AF-A0A9W8DLR9-F1
#
_cell.length_a   1.000
_cell.length_b   1.000
_cell.length_c   1.000
_cell.angle_alpha   90.00
_cell.angle_beta   90.00
_cell.angle_gamma   90.00
#
_symmetry.space_group_name_H-M   'P 1'
#
loop_
_entity.id
_entity.type
_entity.pdbx_description
1 polymer ?
#
loop_
_entity_poly.entity_id
_entity_poly.type
_entity_poly.pdbx_seq_one_letter_code
_entity_poly.pdbx_strand_id
1 'polypeptide(L)'
;MNNPLSRANGPAKFYRHDTSTIPTTTYRKVRPSDFDDYLHTIGRPFETYTQAQQHRRETQSTSSSGDTEPAPLPRTTGLKLDDVPRVFYQSQLDLTDPDQFRLVCSALADFGRPAEDIEDQARVPLPVIDSTFISRSQDHISQCLDTVELHLTHEISQRSDAFFAALDTLQNLHDETDKCIDQIHDLRGMLGRVSELHCGTGKALLRHRHRRTNLLQLQEAVRVLQEVRAVLDHATILVQQDDLIDALHLLCGAQEDVARYEAPTGEHAGLPPMRESRAYRELRRELAITTQTVSQSLEERVAAALAGHLAALWTDTETPVLAEVMPHYSDRLPRIATVSDDRWAEGRLILATELAPLVGALYRTGTLFGAVQASRDPLLLETRRILHDLWRNRFPQREAPGTGRTPDTHGEPTTAMDGDTEEPWVREVSTMTFDQFLEWLFQMYTVFLLVIQYANAAGVALDDALATDDALATSDVRAQIETELHATRDVLLDQAHLTCARAIAHRSDQTAQLDLKAFYRFYAVTWAY
;
A
#
# COMPACT_ATOMS: atom_id res chain seq x y z
N MET A 1 26.44 9.26 10.07
CA MET A 1 25.58 9.83 9.01
C MET A 1 25.66 8.93 7.78
N ASN A 2 24.51 8.69 7.14
CA ASN A 2 24.26 7.92 5.90
C ASN A 2 24.28 6.37 6.00
N ASN A 3 23.34 5.58 5.46
CA ASN A 3 21.96 5.74 4.95
C ASN A 3 21.45 4.29 4.66
N PRO A 4 20.27 3.81 5.13
CA PRO A 4 19.84 2.40 5.02
C PRO A 4 19.23 1.97 3.66
N LEU A 5 19.54 2.62 2.53
CA LEU A 5 18.94 2.31 1.22
C LEU A 5 19.93 1.98 0.09
N SER A 6 21.18 1.63 0.39
CA SER A 6 22.10 1.14 -0.65
C SER A 6 21.91 -0.35 -0.90
N ARG A 7 21.16 -0.66 -1.96
CA ARG A 7 20.96 -1.98 -2.55
C ARG A 7 22.26 -2.41 -3.25
N ALA A 8 23.04 -3.31 -2.64
CA ALA A 8 24.24 -3.87 -3.25
C ALA A 8 23.92 -5.17 -4.02
N ASN A 9 24.50 -5.25 -5.21
CA ASN A 9 24.32 -6.28 -6.23
C ASN A 9 24.88 -7.66 -5.85
N GLY A 10 24.13 -8.72 -6.23
CA GLY A 10 24.64 -10.04 -6.65
C GLY A 10 25.08 -11.02 -5.56
N PRO A 11 24.79 -12.35 -5.70
CA PRO A 11 25.32 -13.35 -4.79
C PRO A 11 26.81 -13.58 -5.08
N ALA A 12 27.67 -13.24 -4.13
CA ALA A 12 29.07 -13.64 -4.14
C ALA A 12 29.17 -15.16 -3.97
N LYS A 13 29.80 -15.82 -4.95
CA LYS A 13 30.10 -17.25 -4.92
C LYS A 13 31.07 -17.54 -3.77
N PHE A 14 30.63 -18.31 -2.78
CA PHE A 14 31.52 -18.86 -1.77
C PHE A 14 32.40 -19.94 -2.40
N TYR A 15 33.69 -19.63 -2.56
CA TYR A 15 34.73 -20.61 -2.82
C TYR A 15 34.87 -21.47 -1.55
N ARG A 16 34.32 -22.70 -1.61
CA ARG A 16 34.76 -23.77 -0.72
C ARG A 16 36.20 -24.06 -1.09
N HIS A 17 37.17 -23.71 -0.26
CA HIS A 17 38.42 -24.42 -0.02
C HIS A 17 39.22 -23.59 0.99
N ASP A 18 39.18 -24.00 2.25
CA ASP A 18 40.36 -24.10 3.14
C ASP A 18 39.89 -24.34 4.58
N THR A 19 39.60 -25.61 4.87
CA THR A 19 39.74 -26.14 6.23
C THR A 19 40.69 -27.32 6.13
N SER A 20 41.82 -27.23 6.81
CA SER A 20 42.86 -28.26 6.85
C SER A 20 42.25 -29.61 7.26
N THR A 21 42.34 -30.61 6.39
CA THR A 21 41.79 -31.95 6.60
C THR A 21 42.65 -32.68 7.64
N ILE A 22 42.15 -32.78 8.87
CA ILE A 22 42.74 -33.65 9.90
C ILE A 22 42.60 -35.10 9.40
N PRO A 23 43.67 -35.91 9.35
CA PRO A 23 43.56 -37.31 8.97
C PRO A 23 42.72 -38.02 10.04
N THR A 24 41.48 -38.37 9.70
CA THR A 24 40.63 -39.21 10.54
C THR A 24 41.27 -40.58 10.64
N THR A 25 41.73 -40.97 11.82
CA THR A 25 42.12 -42.35 12.09
C THR A 25 40.89 -43.23 11.88
N THR A 26 40.94 -44.04 10.82
CA THR A 26 39.89 -45.01 10.50
C THR A 26 40.00 -46.17 11.50
N TYR A 27 39.32 -46.04 12.64
CA TYR A 27 39.04 -47.21 13.46
C TYR A 27 38.20 -48.18 12.62
N ARG A 28 38.66 -49.43 12.50
CA ARG A 28 37.90 -50.49 11.84
C ARG A 28 36.53 -50.56 12.52
N LYS A 29 35.45 -50.33 11.76
CA LYS A 29 34.09 -50.62 12.25
C LYS A 29 34.04 -52.11 12.58
N VAL A 30 34.03 -52.40 13.88
CA VAL A 30 33.93 -53.76 14.39
C VAL A 30 32.60 -54.32 13.91
N ARG A 31 32.66 -55.42 13.16
CA ARG A 31 31.46 -56.11 12.70
C ARG A 31 31.04 -57.08 13.79
N PRO A 32 29.73 -57.34 13.97
CA PRO A 32 29.27 -58.36 14.91
C PRO A 32 29.97 -59.71 14.71
N SER A 33 30.33 -60.05 13.47
CA SER A 33 31.07 -61.27 13.11
C SER A 33 32.49 -61.34 13.67
N ASP A 34 33.12 -60.21 14.00
CA ASP A 34 34.46 -60.20 14.60
C ASP A 34 34.45 -60.75 16.04
N PHE A 35 33.26 -60.87 16.64
CA PHE A 35 33.05 -61.48 17.94
C PHE A 35 32.66 -62.97 17.86
N ASP A 36 32.51 -63.55 16.66
CA ASP A 36 32.03 -64.95 16.52
C ASP A 36 32.99 -65.95 17.20
N ASP A 37 34.31 -65.73 17.10
CA ASP A 37 35.32 -66.55 17.81
C ASP A 37 35.20 -66.43 19.34
N TYR A 38 34.91 -65.23 19.83
CA TYR A 38 34.67 -64.99 21.26
C TYR A 38 33.35 -65.63 21.70
N LEU A 39 32.28 -65.46 20.93
CA LEU A 39 30.96 -66.04 21.20
C LEU A 39 31.00 -67.57 21.15
N HIS A 40 31.79 -68.17 20.26
CA HIS A 40 31.99 -69.61 20.20
C HIS A 40 32.79 -70.13 21.40
N THR A 41 33.82 -69.40 21.86
CA THR A 41 34.61 -69.81 23.03
C THR A 41 33.83 -69.68 24.34
N ILE A 42 32.99 -68.66 24.49
CA ILE A 42 32.12 -68.50 25.67
C ILE A 42 30.82 -69.30 25.57
N GLY A 43 30.42 -69.76 24.38
CA GLY A 43 29.13 -70.43 24.15
C GLY A 43 28.93 -71.66 25.02
N ARG A 44 29.93 -72.56 25.10
CA ARG A 44 29.89 -73.76 25.95
C ARG A 44 29.80 -73.43 27.46
N PRO A 45 30.68 -72.58 28.03
CA PRO A 45 30.54 -72.12 29.41
C PRO A 45 29.19 -71.44 29.68
N PHE A 46 28.71 -70.62 28.75
CA PHE A 46 27.45 -69.88 28.87
C PHE A 46 26.22 -70.78 28.79
N GLU A 47 26.20 -71.79 27.91
CA GLU A 47 25.17 -72.83 27.88
C GLU A 47 25.13 -73.63 29.19
N THR A 48 26.31 -73.95 29.73
CA THR A 48 26.40 -74.66 31.02
C THR A 48 25.88 -73.79 32.17
N TYR A 49 26.23 -72.49 32.18
CA TYR A 49 25.73 -71.52 33.16
C TYR A 49 24.21 -71.30 33.04
N THR A 50 23.68 -71.15 31.82
CA THR A 50 22.25 -70.96 31.58
C THR A 50 21.42 -72.20 31.91
N GLN A 51 21.92 -73.40 31.60
CA GLN A 51 21.30 -74.66 32.04
C GLN A 51 21.33 -74.81 33.57
N ALA A 52 22.45 -74.45 34.23
CA ALA A 52 22.53 -74.44 35.69
C ALA A 52 21.55 -73.42 36.32
N GLN A 53 21.36 -72.26 35.68
CA GLN A 53 20.42 -71.23 36.12
C GLN A 53 18.96 -71.67 35.93
N GLN A 54 18.64 -72.38 34.84
CA GLN A 54 17.33 -72.97 34.58
C GLN A 54 17.00 -74.07 35.60
N HIS A 55 17.93 -74.99 35.86
CA HIS A 55 17.76 -76.00 36.92
C HIS A 55 17.60 -75.38 38.31
N ARG A 56 18.29 -74.27 38.61
CA ARG A 56 18.11 -73.51 39.87
C ARG A 56 16.73 -72.85 39.96
N ARG A 57 16.20 -72.33 38.84
CA ARG A 57 14.82 -71.78 38.76
C ARG A 57 13.75 -72.85 38.90
N GLU A 58 13.93 -74.03 38.29
CA GLU A 58 13.00 -75.16 38.40
C GLU A 58 12.97 -75.77 39.81
N THR A 59 14.10 -75.81 40.50
CA THR A 59 14.19 -76.23 41.91
C THR A 59 13.58 -75.20 42.89
N GLN A 60 13.57 -73.90 42.53
CA GLN A 60 12.86 -72.87 43.31
C GLN A 60 11.34 -72.81 43.05
N SER A 61 10.87 -73.21 41.88
CA SER A 61 9.42 -73.19 41.55
C SER A 61 8.66 -74.46 41.98
N THR A 62 9.36 -75.50 42.41
CA THR A 62 8.78 -76.73 43.00
C THR A 62 8.89 -76.82 44.53
N SER A 63 9.42 -75.79 45.20
CA SER A 63 9.65 -75.74 46.66
C SER A 63 8.82 -74.67 47.39
N SER A 64 7.57 -74.43 46.96
CA SER A 64 6.62 -73.54 47.66
C SER A 64 5.75 -74.23 48.72
N SER A 65 6.11 -75.43 49.19
CA SER A 65 5.44 -76.09 50.33
C SER A 65 6.38 -77.12 50.97
N GLY A 66 7.10 -76.70 52.00
CA GLY A 66 7.91 -77.58 52.83
C GLY A 66 9.14 -76.83 53.36
N ASP A 67 9.13 -76.52 54.66
CA ASP A 67 10.34 -76.26 55.41
C ASP A 67 11.31 -77.42 55.18
N THR A 68 12.28 -77.20 54.32
CA THR A 68 13.43 -78.09 54.18
C THR A 68 14.62 -77.15 54.13
N GLU A 69 15.32 -77.11 55.26
CA GLU A 69 16.69 -76.67 55.41
C GLU A 69 17.48 -76.78 54.09
N PRO A 70 18.26 -75.76 53.71
CA PRO A 70 19.20 -75.92 52.61
C PRO A 70 20.06 -77.15 52.94
N ALA A 71 19.99 -78.16 52.06
CA ALA A 71 20.78 -79.37 52.19
C ALA A 71 22.24 -78.94 52.45
N PRO A 72 22.84 -79.39 53.57
CA PRO A 72 24.20 -79.00 53.87
C PRO A 72 25.07 -79.48 52.73
N LEU A 73 25.80 -78.54 52.13
CA LEU A 73 27.00 -78.84 51.36
C LEU A 73 27.78 -79.94 52.11
N PRO A 74 28.36 -80.91 51.40
CA PRO A 74 29.05 -82.03 52.03
C PRO A 74 29.97 -81.46 53.10
N ARG A 75 29.76 -81.91 54.34
CA ARG A 75 30.46 -81.44 55.53
C ARG A 75 31.96 -81.37 55.24
N THR A 76 32.46 -80.19 54.89
CA THR A 76 33.88 -79.90 54.92
C THR A 76 34.18 -79.62 56.38
N THR A 77 34.67 -80.68 57.05
CA THR A 77 35.55 -80.61 58.22
C THR A 77 35.36 -79.38 59.11
N GLY A 78 34.37 -79.43 59.99
CA GLY A 78 34.34 -78.89 61.36
C GLY A 78 35.22 -77.70 61.78
N LEU A 79 35.49 -76.71 60.92
CA LEU A 79 36.28 -75.53 61.27
C LEU A 79 35.49 -74.26 61.01
N LYS A 80 35.21 -73.51 62.08
CA LYS A 80 34.69 -72.14 62.03
C LYS A 80 35.84 -71.21 61.65
N LEU A 81 35.52 -70.01 61.16
CA LEU A 81 36.53 -68.96 60.92
C LEU A 81 37.37 -68.67 62.19
N ASP A 82 36.82 -68.96 63.37
CA ASP A 82 37.49 -68.88 64.68
C ASP A 82 38.65 -69.87 64.87
N ASP A 83 38.71 -70.94 64.08
CA ASP A 83 39.75 -71.98 64.17
C ASP A 83 41.01 -71.60 63.39
N VAL A 84 40.97 -70.57 62.55
CA VAL A 84 42.17 -69.99 61.97
C VAL A 84 42.90 -69.19 63.05
N PRO A 85 44.18 -69.45 63.36
CA PRO A 85 44.90 -68.72 64.38
C PRO A 85 44.85 -67.21 64.16
N ARG A 86 44.50 -66.45 65.22
CA ARG A 86 44.39 -64.98 65.19
C ARG A 86 45.66 -64.25 64.72
N VAL A 87 46.81 -64.92 64.80
CA VAL A 87 48.10 -64.44 64.29
C VAL A 87 48.05 -64.19 62.78
N PHE A 88 47.26 -64.96 62.02
CA PHE A 88 47.08 -64.78 60.58
C PHE A 88 46.14 -63.61 60.20
N TYR A 89 45.37 -63.08 61.14
CA TYR A 89 44.51 -61.90 60.91
C TYR A 89 45.23 -60.57 61.17
N GLN A 90 46.49 -60.62 61.60
CA GLN A 90 47.27 -59.41 61.85
C GLN A 90 47.75 -58.80 60.53
N SER A 91 47.47 -57.52 60.31
CA SER A 91 47.83 -56.80 59.08
C SER A 91 49.34 -56.60 58.86
N GLN A 92 50.17 -56.88 59.87
CA GLN A 92 51.63 -56.67 59.88
C GLN A 92 52.37 -57.91 60.40
N LEU A 93 52.06 -59.08 59.84
CA LEU A 93 52.78 -60.31 60.14
C LEU A 93 54.18 -60.26 59.48
N ASP A 94 55.24 -60.11 60.26
CA ASP A 94 56.62 -60.13 59.77
C ASP A 94 57.32 -61.41 60.23
N LEU A 95 57.45 -62.36 59.30
CA LEU A 95 58.11 -63.65 59.55
C LEU A 95 59.63 -63.52 59.73
N THR A 96 60.19 -62.32 59.54
CA THR A 96 61.62 -62.03 59.77
C THR A 96 61.92 -61.84 61.26
N ASP A 97 60.92 -61.48 62.07
CA ASP A 97 61.05 -61.33 63.51
C ASP A 97 61.02 -62.71 64.19
N PRO A 98 62.11 -63.14 64.86
CA PRO A 98 62.20 -64.48 65.45
C PRO A 98 61.11 -64.76 66.49
N ASP A 99 60.57 -63.73 67.16
CA ASP A 99 59.50 -63.93 68.14
C ASP A 99 58.12 -64.13 67.48
N GLN A 100 57.83 -63.43 66.38
CA GLN A 100 56.61 -63.67 65.61
C GLN A 100 56.66 -65.00 64.87
N PHE A 101 57.81 -65.35 64.29
CA PHE A 101 58.02 -66.66 63.68
C PHE A 101 57.83 -67.78 64.71
N ARG A 102 58.36 -67.60 65.93
CA ARG A 102 58.17 -68.54 67.03
C ARG A 102 56.70 -68.66 67.45
N LEU A 103 55.97 -67.55 67.50
CA LEU A 103 54.53 -67.52 67.81
C LEU A 103 53.70 -68.26 66.75
N VAL A 104 54.03 -68.07 65.46
CA VAL A 104 53.40 -68.80 64.35
C VAL A 104 53.73 -70.29 64.46
N CYS A 105 54.99 -70.66 64.70
CA CYS A 105 55.38 -72.06 64.88
C CYS A 105 54.71 -72.72 66.09
N SER A 106 54.53 -72.01 67.22
CA SER A 106 53.80 -72.54 68.37
C SER A 106 52.31 -72.70 68.08
N ALA A 107 51.69 -71.72 67.41
CA ALA A 107 50.28 -71.79 67.03
C ALA A 107 50.01 -72.93 66.04
N LEU A 108 50.98 -73.25 65.17
CA LEU A 108 50.94 -74.40 64.27
C LEU A 108 51.25 -75.73 64.98
N ALA A 109 52.05 -75.72 66.06
CA ALA A 109 52.39 -76.90 66.85
C ALA A 109 51.27 -77.36 67.79
N ASP A 110 50.51 -76.41 68.34
CA ASP A 110 49.42 -76.66 69.29
C ASP A 110 48.11 -77.10 68.60
N PHE A 111 48.07 -77.03 67.27
CA PHE A 111 46.89 -77.38 66.48
C PHE A 111 46.71 -78.92 66.40
N GLY A 112 45.62 -79.43 66.98
CA GLY A 112 45.28 -80.86 67.00
C GLY A 112 45.65 -81.60 68.31
N ARG A 113 46.10 -80.90 69.36
CA ARG A 113 46.17 -81.48 70.72
C ARG A 113 44.80 -81.44 71.41
N PRO A 114 44.28 -82.57 71.94
CA PRO A 114 43.07 -82.55 72.75
C PRO A 114 43.33 -81.77 74.05
N ALA A 115 42.35 -80.96 74.46
CA ALA A 115 42.45 -79.95 75.53
C ALA A 115 42.56 -80.50 76.97
N GLU A 116 43.00 -81.75 77.18
CA GLU A 116 43.01 -82.39 78.50
C GLU A 116 44.37 -82.38 79.22
N ASP A 117 45.45 -81.91 78.60
CA ASP A 117 46.76 -81.75 79.24
C ASP A 117 47.19 -80.26 79.28
N ILE A 118 46.52 -79.45 80.10
CA ILE A 118 46.75 -77.99 80.25
C ILE A 118 47.22 -77.62 81.67
N GLU A 119 48.14 -78.37 82.28
CA GLU A 119 48.66 -78.02 83.62
C GLU A 119 50.17 -77.77 83.75
N ASP A 120 50.98 -77.86 82.67
CA ASP A 120 52.40 -77.46 82.71
C ASP A 120 52.73 -76.44 81.60
N GLN A 121 52.19 -75.22 81.71
CA GLN A 121 52.41 -74.10 80.77
C GLN A 121 53.71 -73.30 81.00
N ALA A 122 54.76 -73.90 81.55
CA ALA A 122 56.00 -73.18 81.86
C ALA A 122 57.28 -73.92 81.45
N ARG A 123 57.30 -74.50 80.25
CA ARG A 123 58.47 -74.81 79.39
C ARG A 123 58.06 -75.85 78.36
N VAL A 124 57.42 -75.41 77.28
CA VAL A 124 57.35 -76.23 76.06
C VAL A 124 58.69 -76.02 75.34
N PRO A 125 59.55 -77.05 75.21
CA PRO A 125 60.76 -76.94 74.40
C PRO A 125 60.35 -76.59 72.98
N LEU A 126 61.14 -75.75 72.30
CA LEU A 126 60.96 -75.48 70.87
C LEU A 126 60.69 -76.81 70.14
N PRO A 127 59.60 -76.91 69.34
CA PRO A 127 59.31 -78.13 68.61
C PRO A 127 60.54 -78.44 67.74
N VAL A 128 61.07 -79.66 67.87
CA VAL A 128 62.17 -80.10 67.01
C VAL A 128 61.64 -80.04 65.59
N ILE A 129 62.28 -79.19 64.78
CA ILE A 129 61.90 -79.00 63.38
C ILE A 129 62.35 -80.23 62.61
N ASP A 130 61.55 -81.27 62.71
CA ASP A 130 61.68 -82.47 61.90
C ASP A 130 60.81 -82.33 60.66
N SER A 131 61.10 -83.12 59.62
CA SER A 131 60.32 -83.16 58.38
C SER A 131 58.81 -83.37 58.62
N THR A 132 58.46 -84.04 59.72
CA THR A 132 57.08 -84.30 60.15
C THR A 132 56.36 -83.04 60.65
N PHE A 133 57.05 -82.12 61.33
CA PHE A 133 56.50 -80.85 61.79
C PHE A 133 56.22 -79.91 60.63
N ILE A 134 57.13 -79.86 59.66
CA ILE A 134 56.98 -79.04 58.45
C ILE A 134 55.77 -79.53 57.63
N SER A 135 55.65 -80.85 57.42
CA SER A 135 54.50 -81.43 56.70
C SER A 135 53.18 -81.09 57.40
N ARG A 136 53.08 -81.29 58.72
CA ARG A 136 51.85 -80.99 59.49
C ARG A 136 51.49 -79.50 59.47
N SER A 137 52.49 -78.63 59.54
CA SER A 137 52.29 -77.18 59.46
C SER A 137 51.77 -76.75 58.09
N GLN A 138 52.29 -77.34 57.02
CA GLN A 138 51.83 -77.10 55.64
C GLN A 138 50.41 -77.60 55.42
N ASP A 139 50.10 -78.80 55.92
CA ASP A 139 48.74 -79.37 55.87
C ASP A 139 47.75 -78.46 56.61
N HIS A 140 48.15 -77.92 57.76
CA HIS A 140 47.30 -77.02 58.55
C HIS A 140 47.08 -75.64 57.90
N ILE A 141 48.12 -75.03 57.32
CA ILE A 141 47.97 -73.77 56.58
C ILE A 141 47.07 -73.97 55.36
N SER A 142 47.21 -75.10 54.66
CA SER A 142 46.33 -75.46 53.54
C SER A 142 44.89 -75.60 54.01
N GLN A 143 44.65 -76.25 55.15
CA GLN A 143 43.33 -76.36 55.76
C GLN A 143 42.73 -75.00 56.17
N CYS A 144 43.54 -74.07 56.68
CA CYS A 144 43.09 -72.71 56.96
C CYS A 144 42.71 -71.95 55.68
N LEU A 145 43.51 -72.09 54.62
CA LEU A 145 43.24 -71.46 53.32
C LEU A 145 41.92 -71.99 52.73
N ASP A 146 41.73 -73.31 52.73
CA ASP A 146 40.50 -73.94 52.25
C ASP A 146 39.26 -73.44 53.02
N THR A 147 39.40 -73.23 54.35
CA THR A 147 38.31 -72.72 55.21
C THR A 147 37.94 -71.28 54.85
N VAL A 148 38.94 -70.42 54.61
CA VAL A 148 38.70 -69.02 54.21
C VAL A 148 38.12 -68.94 52.81
N GLU A 149 38.62 -69.73 51.87
CA GLU A 149 38.11 -69.79 50.49
C GLU A 149 36.65 -70.24 50.46
N LEU A 150 36.30 -71.28 51.24
CA LEU A 150 34.92 -71.76 51.35
C LEU A 150 34.00 -70.70 51.95
N HIS A 151 34.45 -69.96 52.96
CA HIS A 151 33.62 -68.91 53.56
C HIS A 151 33.46 -67.68 52.64
N LEU A 152 34.53 -67.29 51.93
CA LEU A 152 34.49 -66.19 50.98
C LEU A 152 33.58 -66.53 49.78
N THR A 153 33.68 -67.74 49.25
CA THR A 153 32.78 -68.20 48.18
C THR A 153 31.33 -68.27 48.66
N HIS A 154 31.09 -68.70 49.90
CA HIS A 154 29.75 -68.71 50.49
C HIS A 154 29.16 -67.29 50.61
N GLU A 155 29.87 -66.35 51.23
CA GLU A 155 29.40 -64.96 51.39
C GLU A 155 29.19 -64.24 50.05
N ILE A 156 30.10 -64.42 49.08
CA ILE A 156 29.92 -63.87 47.74
C ILE A 156 28.67 -64.45 47.09
N SER A 157 28.46 -65.77 47.19
CA SER A 157 27.28 -66.43 46.62
C SER A 157 25.96 -65.97 47.27
N GLN A 158 25.97 -65.70 48.57
CA GLN A 158 24.78 -65.25 49.30
C GLN A 158 24.40 -63.81 48.91
N ARG A 159 25.40 -62.94 48.71
CA ARG A 159 25.15 -61.52 48.37
C ARG A 159 25.00 -61.26 46.88
N SER A 160 25.54 -62.12 46.02
CA SER A 160 25.48 -61.95 44.57
C SER A 160 24.05 -61.96 44.03
N ASP A 161 23.17 -62.79 44.58
CA ASP A 161 21.80 -62.93 44.08
C ASP A 161 20.99 -61.62 44.27
N ALA A 162 21.13 -60.96 45.42
CA ALA A 162 20.51 -59.67 45.69
C ALA A 162 21.12 -58.54 44.85
N PHE A 163 22.45 -58.56 44.66
CA PHE A 163 23.16 -57.59 43.82
C PHE A 163 22.73 -57.69 42.35
N PHE A 164 22.66 -58.90 41.79
CA PHE A 164 22.23 -59.11 40.42
C PHE A 164 20.74 -58.80 40.23
N ALA A 165 19.88 -59.09 41.22
CA ALA A 165 18.48 -58.67 41.15
C ALA A 165 18.33 -57.14 41.12
N ALA A 166 19.07 -56.41 41.95
CA ALA A 166 19.08 -54.94 41.94
C ALA A 166 19.64 -54.39 40.62
N LEU A 167 20.71 -54.99 40.09
CA LEU A 167 21.29 -54.63 38.79
C LEU A 167 20.29 -54.84 37.65
N ASP A 168 19.59 -55.98 37.65
CA ASP A 168 18.55 -56.28 36.65
C ASP A 168 17.39 -55.28 36.74
N THR A 169 16.97 -54.89 37.95
CA THR A 169 15.95 -53.84 38.11
C THR A 169 16.41 -52.48 37.60
N LEU A 170 17.67 -52.11 37.82
CA LEU A 170 18.22 -50.85 37.35
C LEU A 170 18.32 -50.83 35.82
N GLN A 171 18.73 -51.95 35.23
CA GLN A 171 18.84 -52.09 33.79
C GLN A 171 17.46 -52.09 33.13
N ASN A 172 16.46 -52.77 33.71
CA ASN A 172 15.08 -52.69 33.27
C ASN A 172 14.51 -51.27 33.34
N LEU A 173 14.82 -50.51 34.41
CA LEU A 173 14.41 -49.11 34.54
C LEU A 173 15.09 -48.24 33.47
N HIS A 174 16.37 -48.50 33.17
CA HIS A 174 17.09 -47.80 32.12
C HIS A 174 16.44 -48.05 30.76
N ASP A 175 16.18 -49.32 30.44
CA ASP A 175 15.49 -49.72 29.21
C ASP A 175 14.09 -49.11 29.09
N GLU A 176 13.35 -49.01 30.20
CA GLU A 176 12.04 -48.36 30.24
C GLU A 176 12.12 -46.85 30.05
N THR A 177 13.15 -46.22 30.62
CA THR A 177 13.42 -44.79 30.46
C THR A 177 13.79 -44.48 29.01
N ASP A 178 14.64 -45.29 28.38
CA ASP A 178 15.02 -45.15 26.97
C ASP A 178 13.80 -45.28 26.07
N LYS A 179 12.94 -46.28 26.30
CA LYS A 179 11.66 -46.42 25.57
C LYS A 179 10.76 -45.19 25.75
N CYS A 180 10.72 -44.60 26.94
CA CYS A 180 9.93 -43.40 27.20
C CYS A 180 10.51 -42.17 26.45
N ILE A 181 11.83 -42.04 26.40
CA ILE A 181 12.52 -41.00 25.63
C ILE A 181 12.23 -41.16 24.13
N ASP A 182 12.29 -42.38 23.61
CA ASP A 182 11.95 -42.68 22.22
C ASP A 182 10.50 -42.30 21.90
N GLN A 183 9.55 -42.66 22.78
CA GLN A 183 8.15 -42.27 22.64
C GLN A 183 7.95 -40.74 22.66
N ILE A 184 8.69 -40.01 23.51
CA ILE A 184 8.65 -38.55 23.53
C ILE A 184 9.20 -37.97 22.22
N HIS A 185 10.27 -38.56 21.68
CA HIS A 185 10.82 -38.17 20.39
C HIS A 185 9.81 -38.40 19.25
N ASP A 186 9.13 -39.54 19.25
CA ASP A 186 8.07 -39.87 18.29
C ASP A 186 6.88 -38.91 18.40
N LEU A 187 6.41 -38.63 19.62
CA LEU A 187 5.34 -37.67 19.87
C LEU A 187 5.71 -36.26 19.40
N ARG A 188 6.94 -35.81 19.67
CA ARG A 188 7.46 -34.53 19.16
C ARG A 188 7.55 -34.50 17.65
N GLY A 189 7.98 -35.61 17.02
CA GLY A 189 8.01 -35.76 15.57
C GLY A 189 6.60 -35.75 14.95
N MET A 190 5.62 -36.38 15.59
CA MET A 190 4.21 -36.30 15.17
C MET A 190 3.66 -34.88 15.32
N LEU A 191 3.92 -34.20 16.44
CA LEU A 191 3.49 -32.82 16.66
C LEU A 191 4.13 -31.85 15.65
N GLY A 192 5.42 -32.05 15.33
CA GLY A 192 6.11 -31.29 14.29
C GLY A 192 5.44 -31.43 12.93
N ARG A 193 5.13 -32.67 12.52
CA ARG A 193 4.40 -32.95 11.26
C ARG A 193 3.01 -32.33 11.24
N VAL A 194 2.27 -32.43 12.35
CA VAL A 194 0.92 -31.84 12.48
C VAL A 194 0.99 -30.31 12.42
N SER A 195 1.97 -29.70 13.07
CA SER A 195 2.22 -28.26 13.03
C SER A 195 2.59 -27.79 11.63
N GLU A 196 3.49 -28.48 10.93
CA GLU A 196 3.89 -28.12 9.58
C GLU A 196 2.72 -28.26 8.58
N LEU A 197 1.93 -29.32 8.72
CA LEU A 197 0.72 -29.50 7.91
C LEU A 197 -0.30 -28.38 8.17
N HIS A 198 -0.65 -28.09 9.43
CA HIS A 198 -1.72 -27.11 9.75
C HIS A 198 -1.26 -25.65 9.66
N CYS A 199 -0.07 -25.32 10.16
CA CYS A 199 0.47 -23.95 10.10
C CYS A 199 0.91 -23.61 8.67
N GLY A 200 1.48 -24.58 7.95
CA GLY A 200 1.84 -24.42 6.54
C GLY A 200 0.61 -24.17 5.66
N THR A 201 -0.42 -25.00 5.79
CA THR A 201 -1.70 -24.80 5.08
C THR A 201 -2.41 -23.53 5.54
N GLY A 202 -2.42 -23.20 6.83
CA GLY A 202 -2.99 -21.97 7.36
C GLY A 202 -2.32 -20.71 6.82
N LYS A 203 -0.98 -20.70 6.74
CA LYS A 203 -0.21 -19.60 6.13
C LYS A 203 -0.48 -19.49 4.63
N ALA A 204 -0.58 -20.62 3.92
CA ALA A 204 -0.97 -20.62 2.51
C ALA A 204 -2.40 -20.10 2.33
N LEU A 205 -3.34 -20.50 3.18
CA LEU A 205 -4.73 -20.05 3.16
C LEU A 205 -4.84 -18.54 3.40
N LEU A 206 -4.12 -18.00 4.38
CA LEU A 206 -4.04 -16.55 4.61
C LEU A 206 -3.48 -15.81 3.39
N ARG A 207 -2.41 -16.32 2.78
CA ARG A 207 -1.87 -15.76 1.52
C ARG A 207 -2.88 -15.81 0.39
N HIS A 208 -3.60 -16.93 0.21
CA HIS A 208 -4.64 -17.06 -0.81
C HIS A 208 -5.82 -16.13 -0.53
N ARG A 209 -6.22 -15.94 0.74
CA ARG A 209 -7.27 -15.01 1.14
C ARG A 209 -6.89 -13.57 0.85
N HIS A 210 -5.68 -13.16 1.21
CA HIS A 210 -5.13 -11.84 0.86
C HIS A 210 -5.01 -11.65 -0.66
N ARG A 211 -4.55 -12.68 -1.39
CA ARG A 211 -4.50 -12.63 -2.85
C ARG A 211 -5.89 -12.47 -3.45
N ARG A 212 -6.90 -13.18 -2.92
CA ARG A 212 -8.30 -13.06 -3.36
C ARG A 212 -8.84 -11.65 -3.10
N THR A 213 -8.62 -11.07 -1.92
CA THR A 213 -9.08 -9.70 -1.62
C THR A 213 -8.42 -8.69 -2.56
N ASN A 214 -7.11 -8.83 -2.81
CA ASN A 214 -6.40 -7.93 -3.72
C ASN A 214 -6.88 -8.08 -5.18
N LEU A 215 -7.19 -9.30 -5.62
CA LEU A 215 -7.75 -9.54 -6.95
C LEU A 215 -9.16 -8.96 -7.11
N LEU A 216 -10.01 -9.06 -6.09
CA LEU A 216 -11.34 -8.44 -6.11
C LEU A 216 -11.25 -6.92 -6.18
N GLN A 217 -10.34 -6.34 -5.40
CA GLN A 217 -10.05 -4.90 -5.46
C GLN A 217 -9.53 -4.48 -6.84
N LEU A 218 -8.62 -5.26 -7.44
CA LEU A 218 -8.12 -4.98 -8.78
C LEU A 218 -9.22 -5.10 -9.84
N GLN A 219 -10.09 -6.10 -9.73
CA GLN A 219 -11.22 -6.29 -10.63
C GLN A 219 -12.16 -5.10 -10.59
N GLU A 220 -12.49 -4.62 -9.39
CA GLU A 220 -13.35 -3.44 -9.21
C GLU A 220 -12.70 -2.18 -9.81
N ALA A 221 -11.40 -2.01 -9.57
CA ALA A 221 -10.66 -0.88 -10.10
C ALA A 221 -10.59 -0.88 -11.65
N VAL A 222 -10.41 -2.07 -12.25
CA VAL A 222 -10.44 -2.24 -13.71
C VAL A 222 -11.83 -2.01 -14.29
N ARG A 223 -12.89 -2.39 -13.56
CA ARG A 223 -14.28 -2.11 -13.93
C ARG A 223 -14.55 -0.61 -14.01
N VAL A 224 -14.16 0.14 -12.97
CA VAL A 224 -14.29 1.62 -12.97
C VAL A 224 -13.49 2.24 -14.12
N LEU A 225 -12.25 1.78 -14.36
CA LEU A 225 -11.45 2.25 -15.51
C LEU A 225 -12.14 1.99 -16.85
N GLN A 226 -12.79 0.83 -17.01
CA GLN A 226 -13.54 0.49 -18.21
C GLN A 226 -14.77 1.38 -18.38
N GLU A 227 -15.50 1.64 -17.30
CA GLU A 227 -16.67 2.53 -17.29
C GLU A 227 -16.26 3.96 -17.67
N VAL A 228 -15.22 4.53 -17.05
CA VAL A 228 -14.73 5.87 -17.39
C VAL A 228 -14.20 5.94 -18.82
N ARG A 229 -13.52 4.90 -19.31
CA ARG A 229 -13.10 4.85 -20.72
C ARG A 229 -14.29 4.83 -21.67
N ALA A 230 -15.33 4.06 -21.37
CA ALA A 230 -16.54 4.03 -22.17
C ALA A 230 -17.26 5.39 -22.17
N VAL A 231 -17.29 6.08 -21.02
CA VAL A 231 -17.83 7.45 -20.93
C VAL A 231 -17.00 8.43 -21.78
N LEU A 232 -15.67 8.35 -21.73
CA LEU A 232 -14.81 9.18 -22.58
C LEU A 232 -15.09 8.94 -24.06
N ASP A 233 -15.11 7.68 -24.49
CA ASP A 233 -15.39 7.35 -25.89
C ASP A 233 -16.80 7.85 -26.29
N HIS A 234 -17.81 7.70 -25.42
CA HIS A 234 -19.15 8.23 -25.68
C HIS A 234 -19.20 9.76 -25.73
N ALA A 235 -18.52 10.44 -24.81
CA ALA A 235 -18.41 11.90 -24.80
C ALA A 235 -17.72 12.41 -26.07
N THR A 236 -16.69 11.72 -26.58
CA THR A 236 -16.08 12.13 -27.86
C THR A 236 -17.03 12.02 -29.05
N ILE A 237 -17.96 11.05 -29.04
CA ILE A 237 -19.00 10.92 -30.07
C ILE A 237 -20.01 12.07 -29.95
N LEU A 238 -20.45 12.41 -28.73
CA LEU A 238 -21.37 13.52 -28.50
C LEU A 238 -20.75 14.87 -28.91
N VAL A 239 -19.45 15.07 -28.65
CA VAL A 239 -18.72 16.25 -29.13
C VAL A 239 -18.69 16.32 -30.66
N GLN A 240 -18.60 15.18 -31.36
CA GLN A 240 -18.70 15.15 -32.83
C GLN A 240 -20.13 15.43 -33.34
N GLN A 241 -21.14 15.19 -32.52
CA GLN A 241 -22.55 15.45 -32.82
C GLN A 241 -23.01 16.87 -32.44
N ASP A 242 -22.10 17.70 -31.88
CA ASP A 242 -22.37 19.04 -31.34
C ASP A 242 -23.25 19.06 -30.08
N ASP A 243 -23.47 17.89 -29.46
CA ASP A 243 -24.22 17.74 -28.21
C ASP A 243 -23.31 17.98 -26.99
N LEU A 244 -22.83 19.21 -26.85
CA LEU A 244 -21.84 19.61 -25.84
C LEU A 244 -22.36 19.52 -24.40
N ILE A 245 -23.66 19.78 -24.19
CA ILE A 245 -24.29 19.78 -22.85
C ILE A 245 -24.29 18.36 -22.26
N ASP A 246 -24.76 17.39 -23.03
CA ASP A 246 -24.83 15.99 -22.60
C ASP A 246 -23.44 15.37 -22.47
N ALA A 247 -22.51 15.73 -23.37
CA ALA A 247 -21.12 15.35 -23.24
C ALA A 247 -20.53 15.85 -21.92
N LEU A 248 -20.77 17.12 -21.56
CA LEU A 248 -20.26 17.70 -20.32
C LEU A 248 -20.87 17.04 -19.08
N HIS A 249 -22.18 16.77 -19.08
CA HIS A 249 -22.84 16.07 -17.99
C HIS A 249 -22.26 14.68 -17.73
N LEU A 250 -22.00 13.91 -18.79
CA LEU A 250 -21.39 12.59 -18.68
C LEU A 250 -19.95 12.67 -18.16
N LEU A 251 -19.16 13.64 -18.63
CA LEU A 251 -17.78 13.85 -18.19
C LEU A 251 -17.73 14.26 -16.71
N CYS A 252 -18.61 15.16 -16.25
CA CYS A 252 -18.74 15.53 -14.85
C CYS A 252 -19.13 14.33 -13.97
N GLY A 253 -20.12 13.53 -14.41
CA GLY A 253 -20.50 12.30 -13.71
C GLY A 253 -19.31 11.33 -13.56
N ALA A 254 -18.54 11.13 -14.63
CA ALA A 254 -17.33 10.32 -14.56
C ALA A 254 -16.27 10.90 -13.63
N GLN A 255 -16.11 12.23 -13.57
CA GLN A 255 -15.20 12.87 -12.62
C GLN A 255 -15.65 12.67 -11.17
N GLU A 256 -16.95 12.75 -10.89
CA GLU A 256 -17.51 12.47 -9.56
C GLU A 256 -17.32 11.01 -9.17
N ASP A 257 -17.58 10.06 -10.07
CA ASP A 257 -17.41 8.63 -9.82
C ASP A 257 -15.94 8.29 -9.53
N VAL A 258 -15.01 8.91 -10.27
CA VAL A 258 -13.58 8.85 -10.01
C VAL A 258 -13.25 9.46 -8.63
N ALA A 259 -13.82 10.60 -8.28
CA ALA A 259 -13.58 11.25 -6.99
C ALA A 259 -14.14 10.44 -5.80
N ARG A 260 -15.30 9.79 -5.97
CA ARG A 260 -15.90 8.88 -4.99
C ARG A 260 -15.02 7.65 -4.77
N TYR A 261 -14.43 7.13 -5.84
CA TYR A 261 -13.47 6.03 -5.75
C TYR A 261 -12.14 6.45 -5.06
N GLU A 262 -11.75 7.72 -5.18
CA GLU A 262 -10.57 8.29 -4.51
C GLU A 262 -10.79 8.66 -3.03
N ALA A 263 -12.04 8.72 -2.57
CA ALA A 263 -12.37 9.19 -1.22
C ALA A 263 -11.90 8.19 -0.14
N PRO A 264 -11.21 8.65 0.92
CA PRO A 264 -10.64 7.79 1.96
C PRO A 264 -11.68 7.15 2.91
N THR A 265 -12.97 7.46 2.76
CA THR A 265 -14.03 7.21 3.75
C THR A 265 -15.08 6.14 3.36
N GLY A 266 -14.90 5.41 2.26
CA GLY A 266 -15.83 4.33 1.84
C GLY A 266 -15.37 2.91 2.23
N GLU A 267 -16.17 1.88 1.90
CA GLU A 267 -15.83 0.43 1.94
C GLU A 267 -14.50 0.08 1.20
N HIS A 268 -13.98 1.06 0.45
CA HIS A 268 -12.79 1.04 -0.38
C HIS A 268 -11.56 1.73 0.25
N ALA A 269 -11.62 2.15 1.52
CA ALA A 269 -10.55 2.81 2.29
C ALA A 269 -9.21 2.03 2.42
N GLY A 270 -9.12 0.83 1.83
CA GLY A 270 -7.94 -0.03 1.80
C GLY A 270 -7.33 -0.26 0.41
N LEU A 271 -7.61 0.60 -0.59
CA LEU A 271 -7.10 0.50 -1.96
C LEU A 271 -5.84 1.37 -2.21
N PRO A 272 -4.61 0.82 -2.13
CA PRO A 272 -3.42 1.38 -2.80
C PRO A 272 -3.07 0.55 -4.05
N PRO A 273 -2.48 1.06 -5.16
CA PRO A 273 -2.23 2.42 -5.61
C PRO A 273 -2.71 2.59 -7.08
N MET A 274 -4.01 2.48 -7.38
CA MET A 274 -4.44 2.77 -8.77
C MET A 274 -4.14 4.24 -9.16
N ARG A 275 -4.18 5.16 -8.18
CA ARG A 275 -3.70 6.55 -8.34
C ARG A 275 -2.29 6.67 -8.92
N GLU A 276 -1.41 5.73 -8.60
CA GLU A 276 -0.01 5.76 -9.08
C GLU A 276 0.17 5.03 -10.41
N SER A 277 -0.81 4.22 -10.83
CA SER A 277 -0.80 3.56 -12.13
C SER A 277 -0.78 4.59 -13.25
N ARG A 278 0.13 4.38 -14.21
CA ARG A 278 0.24 5.24 -15.39
C ARG A 278 -1.07 5.28 -16.17
N ALA A 279 -1.77 4.14 -16.32
CA ALA A 279 -3.01 4.05 -17.07
C ALA A 279 -4.12 4.90 -16.45
N TYR A 280 -4.27 4.85 -15.12
CA TYR A 280 -5.24 5.65 -14.39
C TYR A 280 -4.91 7.15 -14.45
N ARG A 281 -3.63 7.51 -14.31
CA ARG A 281 -3.19 8.91 -14.41
C ARG A 281 -3.41 9.47 -15.81
N GLU A 282 -3.14 8.68 -16.85
CA GLU A 282 -3.36 9.09 -18.24
C GLU A 282 -4.85 9.28 -18.51
N LEU A 283 -5.69 8.32 -18.10
CA LEU A 283 -7.14 8.41 -18.26
C LEU A 283 -7.73 9.61 -17.50
N ARG A 284 -7.28 9.85 -16.26
CA ARG A 284 -7.68 11.03 -15.48
C ARG A 284 -7.24 12.33 -16.16
N ARG A 285 -6.05 12.34 -16.76
CA ARG A 285 -5.55 13.49 -17.51
C ARG A 285 -6.39 13.72 -18.78
N GLU A 286 -6.69 12.66 -19.52
CA GLU A 286 -7.55 12.69 -20.71
C GLU A 286 -8.96 13.20 -20.34
N LEU A 287 -9.53 12.73 -19.24
CA LEU A 287 -10.80 13.21 -18.70
C LEU A 287 -10.77 14.69 -18.32
N ALA A 288 -9.72 15.15 -17.65
CA ALA A 288 -9.58 16.56 -17.31
C ALA A 288 -9.43 17.45 -18.56
N ILE A 289 -8.61 17.03 -19.53
CA ILE A 289 -8.40 17.77 -20.78
C ILE A 289 -9.69 17.83 -21.59
N THR A 290 -10.37 16.70 -21.79
CA THR A 290 -11.63 16.66 -22.56
C THR A 290 -12.72 17.51 -21.90
N THR A 291 -12.86 17.43 -20.58
CA THR A 291 -13.80 18.29 -19.83
C THR A 291 -13.48 19.77 -20.03
N GLN A 292 -12.19 20.15 -19.95
CA GLN A 292 -11.77 21.53 -20.17
C GLN A 292 -12.02 22.00 -21.62
N THR A 293 -11.78 21.15 -22.62
CA THR A 293 -12.04 21.52 -24.02
C THR A 293 -13.53 21.67 -24.32
N VAL A 294 -14.37 20.81 -23.72
CA VAL A 294 -15.83 20.90 -23.88
C VAL A 294 -16.36 22.12 -23.14
N SER A 295 -15.85 22.42 -21.94
CA SER A 295 -16.24 23.63 -21.20
C SER A 295 -15.88 24.90 -21.97
N GLN A 296 -14.67 24.98 -22.54
CA GLN A 296 -14.26 26.11 -23.39
C GLN A 296 -15.14 26.26 -24.63
N SER A 297 -15.49 25.15 -25.30
CA SER A 297 -16.39 25.18 -26.45
C SER A 297 -17.80 25.67 -26.07
N LEU A 298 -18.27 25.30 -24.87
CA LEU A 298 -19.55 25.75 -24.33
C LEU A 298 -19.51 27.24 -23.92
N GLU A 299 -18.40 27.72 -23.36
CA GLU A 299 -18.13 29.13 -23.09
C GLU A 299 -18.20 29.97 -24.38
N GLU A 300 -17.54 29.52 -25.44
CA GLU A 300 -17.60 30.14 -26.78
C GLU A 300 -19.04 30.13 -27.33
N ARG A 301 -19.81 29.07 -27.08
CA ARG A 301 -21.21 28.98 -27.53
C ARG A 301 -22.11 29.99 -26.82
N VAL A 302 -21.94 30.19 -25.51
CA VAL A 302 -22.64 31.22 -24.74
C VAL A 302 -22.28 32.62 -25.25
N ALA A 303 -20.99 32.87 -25.46
CA ALA A 303 -20.52 34.13 -26.03
C ALA A 303 -21.12 34.40 -27.43
N ALA A 304 -21.16 33.38 -28.28
CA ALA A 304 -21.76 33.45 -29.62
C ALA A 304 -23.28 33.64 -29.57
N ALA A 305 -23.99 33.03 -28.62
CA ALA A 305 -25.43 33.24 -28.42
C ALA A 305 -25.73 34.69 -28.04
N LEU A 306 -24.97 35.25 -27.08
CA LEU A 306 -25.11 36.64 -26.66
C LEU A 306 -24.81 37.63 -27.79
N ALA A 307 -23.74 37.44 -28.55
CA ALA A 307 -23.42 38.29 -29.70
C ALA A 307 -24.40 38.10 -30.86
N GLY A 308 -24.83 36.86 -31.11
CA GLY A 308 -25.80 36.52 -32.16
C GLY A 308 -27.17 37.12 -31.90
N HIS A 309 -27.64 37.13 -30.66
CA HIS A 309 -28.90 37.77 -30.30
C HIS A 309 -28.83 39.30 -30.41
N LEU A 310 -27.71 39.93 -30.02
CA LEU A 310 -27.48 41.35 -30.28
C LEU A 310 -27.52 41.67 -31.79
N ALA A 311 -26.90 40.83 -32.61
CA ALA A 311 -26.93 40.94 -34.07
C ALA A 311 -28.34 40.75 -34.65
N ALA A 312 -29.10 39.77 -34.15
CA ALA A 312 -30.46 39.47 -34.59
C ALA A 312 -31.40 40.65 -34.31
N LEU A 313 -31.34 41.21 -33.10
CA LEU A 313 -32.12 42.39 -32.72
C LEU A 313 -31.80 43.62 -33.58
N TRP A 314 -30.58 43.70 -34.11
CA TRP A 314 -30.16 44.77 -34.99
C TRP A 314 -30.56 44.57 -36.46
N THR A 315 -30.56 43.32 -36.92
CA THR A 315 -30.79 42.95 -38.33
C THR A 315 -32.23 42.63 -38.65
N ASP A 316 -33.09 42.40 -37.65
CA ASP A 316 -34.47 42.01 -37.89
C ASP A 316 -35.26 43.07 -38.69
N THR A 317 -35.86 42.61 -39.78
CA THR A 317 -36.08 43.40 -41.00
C THR A 317 -37.43 44.13 -41.07
N GLU A 318 -38.35 43.91 -40.14
CA GLU A 318 -39.67 44.53 -40.19
C GLU A 318 -39.66 46.00 -39.74
N THR A 319 -38.90 46.33 -38.70
CA THR A 319 -38.58 47.71 -38.29
C THR A 319 -37.25 47.73 -37.54
N PRO A 320 -36.18 48.35 -38.07
CA PRO A 320 -34.93 48.45 -37.34
C PRO A 320 -35.18 49.22 -36.04
N VAL A 321 -34.62 48.77 -34.91
CA VAL A 321 -34.75 49.41 -33.58
C VAL A 321 -34.54 50.92 -33.66
N LEU A 322 -33.60 51.35 -34.50
CA LEU A 322 -33.36 52.76 -34.75
C LEU A 322 -34.53 53.49 -35.41
N ALA A 323 -35.26 52.91 -36.36
CA ALA A 323 -36.40 53.59 -36.99
C ALA A 323 -37.55 53.84 -36.00
N GLU A 324 -37.73 52.93 -35.04
CA GLU A 324 -38.74 53.03 -33.99
C GLU A 324 -38.35 54.06 -32.92
N VAL A 325 -37.05 54.11 -32.59
CA VAL A 325 -36.47 55.03 -31.59
C VAL A 325 -36.23 56.44 -32.15
N MET A 326 -36.08 56.60 -33.47
CA MET A 326 -35.61 57.84 -34.10
C MET A 326 -36.64 58.72 -34.84
N PRO A 327 -37.93 58.84 -34.48
CA PRO A 327 -38.80 59.74 -35.23
C PRO A 327 -38.38 61.21 -35.09
N HIS A 328 -38.26 61.87 -33.91
CA HIS A 328 -37.96 63.32 -33.82
C HIS A 328 -37.15 63.75 -32.57
N TYR A 329 -36.25 64.75 -32.71
CA TYR A 329 -35.19 65.16 -31.76
C TYR A 329 -35.63 65.51 -30.32
N SER A 330 -36.83 66.05 -30.11
CA SER A 330 -37.23 66.64 -28.81
C SER A 330 -37.83 65.66 -27.79
N ASP A 331 -38.13 64.41 -28.19
CA ASP A 331 -38.98 63.49 -27.39
C ASP A 331 -38.32 62.10 -27.19
N ARG A 332 -36.99 61.99 -27.41
CA ARG A 332 -36.32 60.70 -27.64
C ARG A 332 -35.81 59.97 -26.40
N LEU A 333 -35.27 60.64 -25.39
CA LEU A 333 -34.77 59.96 -24.17
C LEU A 333 -35.84 59.13 -23.44
N PRO A 334 -37.06 59.64 -23.18
CA PRO A 334 -38.12 58.82 -22.59
C PRO A 334 -38.62 57.72 -23.54
N ARG A 335 -38.59 57.93 -24.86
CA ARG A 335 -38.96 56.90 -25.86
C ARG A 335 -37.92 55.79 -26.00
N ILE A 336 -36.63 56.13 -25.87
CA ILE A 336 -35.54 55.14 -25.81
C ILE A 336 -35.81 54.20 -24.65
N ALA A 337 -36.16 54.72 -23.46
CA ALA A 337 -36.49 53.90 -22.30
C ALA A 337 -37.75 53.03 -22.48
N THR A 338 -38.80 53.51 -23.14
CA THR A 338 -40.06 52.73 -23.29
C THR A 338 -39.98 51.67 -24.38
N VAL A 339 -39.40 52.01 -25.55
CA VAL A 339 -39.27 51.07 -26.69
C VAL A 339 -38.20 50.02 -26.39
N SER A 340 -37.17 50.38 -25.61
CA SER A 340 -36.19 49.43 -25.13
C SER A 340 -36.85 48.37 -24.24
N ASP A 341 -37.65 48.77 -23.26
CA ASP A 341 -38.11 47.85 -22.22
C ASP A 341 -38.98 46.70 -22.76
N ASP A 342 -39.89 46.95 -23.71
CA ASP A 342 -40.76 45.93 -24.28
C ASP A 342 -40.00 44.95 -25.19
N ARG A 343 -39.15 45.47 -26.09
CA ARG A 343 -38.39 44.66 -27.06
C ARG A 343 -37.27 43.88 -26.39
N TRP A 344 -36.60 44.48 -25.41
CA TRP A 344 -35.64 43.77 -24.58
C TRP A 344 -36.35 42.81 -23.61
N ALA A 345 -37.59 43.03 -23.18
CA ALA A 345 -38.33 42.04 -22.40
C ALA A 345 -38.64 40.76 -23.19
N GLU A 346 -39.09 40.89 -24.44
CA GLU A 346 -39.33 39.74 -25.31
C GLU A 346 -38.01 39.02 -25.66
N GLY A 347 -36.98 39.78 -26.05
CA GLY A 347 -35.64 39.23 -26.31
C GLY A 347 -35.02 38.57 -25.07
N ARG A 348 -35.26 39.09 -23.87
CA ARG A 348 -34.80 38.46 -22.61
C ARG A 348 -35.37 37.07 -22.40
N LEU A 349 -36.65 36.87 -22.69
CA LEU A 349 -37.29 35.56 -22.52
C LEU A 349 -36.70 34.54 -23.49
N ILE A 350 -36.50 34.93 -24.75
CA ILE A 350 -35.86 34.09 -25.77
C ILE A 350 -34.42 33.74 -25.33
N LEU A 351 -33.64 34.75 -24.96
CA LEU A 351 -32.27 34.56 -24.48
C LEU A 351 -32.21 33.67 -23.23
N ALA A 352 -33.11 33.87 -22.26
CA ALA A 352 -33.16 33.06 -21.05
C ALA A 352 -33.47 31.59 -21.37
N THR A 353 -34.36 31.32 -22.34
CA THR A 353 -34.65 29.94 -22.76
C THR A 353 -33.47 29.26 -23.46
N GLU A 354 -32.70 30.00 -24.26
CA GLU A 354 -31.51 29.48 -24.94
C GLU A 354 -30.32 29.31 -23.97
N LEU A 355 -30.18 30.21 -22.99
CA LEU A 355 -29.09 30.17 -22.02
C LEU A 355 -29.32 29.17 -20.89
N ALA A 356 -30.56 28.89 -20.47
CA ALA A 356 -30.87 27.99 -19.36
C ALA A 356 -30.11 26.63 -19.40
N PRO A 357 -30.15 25.86 -20.50
CA PRO A 357 -29.42 24.58 -20.54
C PRO A 357 -27.90 24.76 -20.57
N LEU A 358 -27.38 25.85 -21.16
CA LEU A 358 -25.94 26.14 -21.24
C LEU A 358 -25.38 26.56 -19.87
N VAL A 359 -26.12 27.41 -19.16
CA VAL A 359 -25.76 27.92 -17.83
C VAL A 359 -25.81 26.81 -16.79
N GLY A 360 -26.82 25.94 -16.82
CA GLY A 360 -26.90 24.79 -15.92
C GLY A 360 -25.71 23.84 -16.08
N ALA A 361 -25.26 23.60 -17.32
CA ALA A 361 -24.10 22.77 -17.60
C ALA A 361 -22.78 23.44 -17.15
N LEU A 362 -22.60 24.74 -17.42
CA LEU A 362 -21.42 25.52 -17.02
C LEU A 362 -21.31 25.76 -15.50
N TYR A 363 -22.44 25.82 -14.80
CA TYR A 363 -22.44 25.95 -13.35
C TYR A 363 -21.85 24.71 -12.69
N ARG A 364 -22.21 23.50 -13.18
CA ARG A 364 -21.68 22.24 -12.65
C ARG A 364 -20.16 22.12 -12.82
N THR A 365 -19.58 22.73 -13.86
CA THR A 365 -18.13 22.77 -14.08
C THR A 365 -17.42 23.92 -13.37
N GLY A 366 -18.16 24.88 -12.80
CA GLY A 366 -17.60 26.08 -12.19
C GLY A 366 -16.95 27.04 -13.20
N THR A 367 -17.24 26.92 -14.49
CA THR A 367 -16.63 27.73 -15.56
C THR A 367 -17.55 28.83 -16.09
N LEU A 368 -18.72 29.01 -15.48
CA LEU A 368 -19.70 30.04 -15.86
C LEU A 368 -19.11 31.46 -15.86
N PHE A 369 -18.24 31.78 -14.90
CA PHE A 369 -17.51 33.05 -14.86
C PHE A 369 -16.65 33.25 -16.12
N GLY A 370 -15.93 32.20 -16.54
CA GLY A 370 -15.13 32.20 -17.77
C GLY A 370 -15.99 32.45 -19.02
N ALA A 371 -17.20 31.89 -19.07
CA ALA A 371 -18.13 32.12 -20.17
C ALA A 371 -18.57 33.59 -20.29
N VAL A 372 -18.90 34.21 -19.16
CA VAL A 372 -19.28 35.64 -19.12
C VAL A 372 -18.09 36.51 -19.52
N GLN A 373 -16.89 36.19 -19.02
CA GLN A 373 -15.67 36.90 -19.40
C GLN A 373 -15.36 36.75 -20.90
N ALA A 374 -15.51 35.55 -21.46
CA ALA A 374 -15.31 35.26 -22.89
C ALA A 374 -16.35 35.96 -23.79
N SER A 375 -17.53 36.30 -23.26
CA SER A 375 -18.56 37.03 -24.01
C SER A 375 -18.23 38.49 -24.30
N ARG A 376 -17.27 39.08 -23.55
CA ARG A 376 -16.90 40.49 -23.66
C ARG A 376 -16.41 40.87 -25.05
N ASP A 377 -15.45 40.13 -25.59
CA ASP A 377 -14.81 40.47 -26.87
C ASP A 377 -15.77 40.31 -28.07
N PRO A 378 -16.57 39.22 -28.16
CA PRO A 378 -17.60 39.08 -29.18
C PRO A 378 -18.67 40.18 -29.13
N LEU A 379 -19.11 40.59 -27.94
CA LEU A 379 -20.02 41.72 -27.79
C LEU A 379 -19.38 43.02 -28.28
N LEU A 380 -18.12 43.30 -27.91
CA LEU A 380 -17.41 44.48 -28.39
C LEU A 380 -17.21 44.46 -29.91
N LEU A 381 -16.93 43.31 -30.50
CA LEU A 381 -16.80 43.16 -31.95
C LEU A 381 -18.14 43.45 -32.64
N GLU A 382 -19.23 42.89 -32.13
CA GLU A 382 -20.56 43.07 -32.69
C GLU A 382 -21.03 44.52 -32.59
N THR A 383 -20.72 45.21 -31.48
CA THR A 383 -21.02 46.64 -31.34
C THR A 383 -20.26 47.49 -32.35
N ARG A 384 -18.99 47.17 -32.64
CA ARG A 384 -18.23 47.83 -33.70
C ARG A 384 -18.80 47.53 -35.07
N ARG A 385 -19.29 46.30 -35.31
CA ARG A 385 -19.94 45.92 -36.58
C ARG A 385 -21.23 46.70 -36.79
N ILE A 386 -22.08 46.76 -35.78
CA ILE A 386 -23.32 47.56 -35.76
C ILE A 386 -23.01 49.03 -36.07
N LEU A 387 -21.99 49.58 -35.38
CA LEU A 387 -21.54 50.95 -35.61
C LEU A 387 -21.10 51.12 -37.07
N HIS A 388 -20.23 50.24 -37.56
CA HIS A 388 -19.71 50.23 -38.93
C HIS A 388 -20.81 50.15 -39.98
N ASP A 389 -21.82 49.31 -39.79
CA ASP A 389 -22.94 49.18 -40.73
C ASP A 389 -23.83 50.42 -40.72
N LEU A 390 -24.00 51.08 -39.57
CA LEU A 390 -24.66 52.39 -39.52
C LEU A 390 -23.92 53.47 -40.28
N TRP A 391 -22.59 53.49 -40.16
CA TRP A 391 -21.75 54.38 -40.95
C TRP A 391 -21.94 54.12 -42.44
N ARG A 392 -21.82 52.86 -42.86
CA ARG A 392 -21.94 52.44 -44.27
C ARG A 392 -23.30 52.77 -44.86
N ASN A 393 -24.38 52.61 -44.09
CA ASN A 393 -25.74 52.87 -44.57
C ASN A 393 -26.05 54.37 -44.67
N ARG A 394 -25.46 55.20 -43.82
CA ARG A 394 -25.65 56.66 -43.84
C ARG A 394 -24.75 57.35 -44.87
N PHE A 395 -23.56 56.79 -45.09
CA PHE A 395 -22.55 57.28 -46.03
C PHE A 395 -22.00 56.09 -46.84
N PRO A 396 -22.68 55.68 -47.93
CA PRO A 396 -22.13 54.68 -48.82
C PRO A 396 -20.79 55.22 -49.35
N GLN A 397 -19.71 54.49 -49.08
CA GLN A 397 -18.38 54.89 -49.53
C GLN A 397 -18.47 55.27 -51.01
N ARG A 398 -18.07 56.50 -51.32
CA ARG A 398 -18.03 56.98 -52.69
C ARG A 398 -16.92 56.20 -53.39
N GLU A 399 -17.25 55.05 -53.97
CA GLU A 399 -16.32 54.32 -54.84
C GLU A 399 -15.78 55.32 -55.85
N ALA A 400 -14.47 55.57 -55.79
CA ALA A 400 -13.81 56.41 -56.77
C ALA A 400 -14.06 55.78 -58.15
N PRO A 401 -14.59 56.53 -59.14
CA PRO A 401 -14.82 55.96 -60.46
C PRO A 401 -13.46 55.71 -61.12
N GLY A 402 -13.11 54.43 -61.26
CA GLY A 402 -12.08 53.96 -62.17
C GLY A 402 -10.68 53.79 -61.57
N THR A 403 -10.42 52.58 -61.06
CA THR A 403 -9.13 51.92 -61.33
C THR A 403 -9.43 50.44 -61.58
N GLY A 404 -9.53 50.06 -62.85
CA GLY A 404 -9.50 48.65 -63.23
C GLY A 404 -8.19 48.04 -62.74
N ARG A 405 -8.29 47.02 -61.90
CA ARG A 405 -7.14 46.22 -61.48
C ARG A 405 -7.26 44.86 -62.16
N THR A 406 -6.36 44.61 -63.10
CA THR A 406 -6.07 43.28 -63.64
C THR A 406 -5.58 42.36 -62.51
N PRO A 407 -5.85 41.05 -62.58
CA PRO A 407 -5.44 40.11 -61.56
C PRO A 407 -4.02 39.64 -61.87
N ASP A 408 -3.01 40.22 -61.20
CA ASP A 408 -1.68 39.62 -61.18
C ASP A 408 -1.21 39.29 -59.77
N THR A 409 -0.71 38.07 -59.74
CA THR A 409 -0.35 37.15 -58.66
C THR A 409 0.89 37.60 -57.87
N HIS A 410 0.92 37.17 -56.59
CA HIS A 410 2.08 37.07 -55.69
C HIS A 410 2.63 38.34 -55.02
N GLY A 411 2.27 38.50 -53.75
CA GLY A 411 2.99 39.28 -52.74
C GLY A 411 2.51 38.87 -51.34
N GLU A 412 3.41 38.34 -50.53
CA GLU A 412 3.18 37.86 -49.16
C GLU A 412 2.62 38.95 -48.21
N PRO A 413 1.88 38.58 -47.15
CA PRO A 413 1.38 39.54 -46.18
C PRO A 413 2.52 39.91 -45.22
N THR A 414 3.15 41.06 -45.44
CA THR A 414 4.03 41.64 -44.41
C THR A 414 3.18 42.19 -43.27
N THR A 415 3.42 41.64 -42.09
CA THR A 415 3.00 42.13 -40.79
C THR A 415 3.40 43.61 -40.62
N ALA A 416 2.44 44.51 -40.79
CA ALA A 416 2.56 45.91 -40.42
C ALA A 416 1.94 46.10 -39.03
N MET A 417 2.78 46.58 -38.11
CA MET A 417 2.46 47.00 -36.75
C MET A 417 1.31 48.01 -36.71
N ASP A 418 0.49 47.87 -35.67
CA ASP A 418 -0.45 48.85 -35.15
C ASP A 418 0.16 50.26 -35.12
N GLY A 419 -0.47 51.18 -35.84
CA GLY A 419 -0.10 52.60 -35.88
C GLY A 419 -0.82 53.32 -37.02
N ASP A 420 -1.89 54.02 -36.68
CA ASP A 420 -2.50 55.10 -37.48
C ASP A 420 -2.97 54.76 -38.91
N THR A 421 -3.80 53.72 -39.05
CA THR A 421 -4.82 53.77 -40.11
C THR A 421 -5.99 54.59 -39.60
N GLU A 422 -6.02 55.89 -39.91
CA GLU A 422 -7.16 56.77 -39.62
C GLU A 422 -8.46 56.07 -40.05
N GLU A 423 -9.37 55.81 -39.10
CA GLU A 423 -10.65 55.15 -39.40
C GLU A 423 -11.38 55.98 -40.49
N PRO A 424 -11.92 55.36 -41.55
CA PRO A 424 -12.35 56.06 -42.78
C PRO A 424 -13.41 57.15 -42.51
N TRP A 425 -14.18 56.99 -41.44
CA TRP A 425 -15.19 57.96 -41.02
C TRP A 425 -14.60 59.27 -40.47
N VAL A 426 -13.36 59.28 -39.97
CA VAL A 426 -12.73 60.45 -39.34
C VAL A 426 -12.64 61.62 -40.32
N ARG A 427 -12.25 61.33 -41.57
CA ARG A 427 -12.18 62.32 -42.66
C ARG A 427 -13.56 62.81 -43.05
N GLU A 428 -14.55 61.92 -43.11
CA GLU A 428 -15.93 62.24 -43.47
C GLU A 428 -16.60 63.10 -42.40
N VAL A 429 -16.39 62.82 -41.11
CA VAL A 429 -16.92 63.60 -39.98
C VAL A 429 -16.46 65.06 -40.04
N SER A 430 -15.23 65.33 -40.48
CA SER A 430 -14.71 66.69 -40.66
C SER A 430 -15.43 67.49 -41.76
N THR A 431 -16.10 66.81 -42.70
CA THR A 431 -16.76 67.44 -43.86
C THR A 431 -18.28 67.63 -43.70
N MET A 432 -18.88 67.07 -42.64
CA MET A 432 -20.34 67.12 -42.44
C MET A 432 -20.80 68.50 -41.95
N THR A 433 -22.05 68.86 -42.22
CA THR A 433 -22.67 70.04 -41.60
C THR A 433 -22.91 69.84 -40.10
N PHE A 434 -23.06 70.92 -39.33
CA PHE A 434 -23.28 70.84 -37.88
C PHE A 434 -24.53 70.03 -37.51
N ASP A 435 -25.66 70.24 -38.19
CA ASP A 435 -26.89 69.50 -37.91
C ASP A 435 -26.77 68.01 -38.24
N GLN A 436 -26.07 67.65 -39.33
CA GLN A 436 -25.82 66.25 -39.70
C GLN A 436 -24.88 65.56 -38.71
N PHE A 437 -23.86 66.26 -38.22
CA PHE A 437 -22.94 65.73 -37.21
C PHE A 437 -23.62 65.54 -35.86
N LEU A 438 -24.45 66.49 -35.47
CA LEU A 438 -25.17 66.42 -34.21
C LEU A 438 -26.18 65.27 -34.24
N GLU A 439 -26.91 65.08 -35.34
CA GLU A 439 -27.78 63.90 -35.53
C GLU A 439 -27.00 62.58 -35.53
N TRP A 440 -25.83 62.56 -36.15
CA TRP A 440 -24.94 61.40 -36.16
C TRP A 440 -24.40 61.06 -34.76
N LEU A 441 -23.92 62.07 -34.01
CA LEU A 441 -23.42 61.91 -32.64
C LEU A 441 -24.50 61.33 -31.74
N PHE A 442 -25.75 61.79 -31.88
CA PHE A 442 -26.90 61.20 -31.20
C PHE A 442 -27.17 59.75 -31.60
N GLN A 443 -27.06 59.41 -32.87
CA GLN A 443 -27.22 58.02 -33.32
C GLN A 443 -26.19 57.12 -32.66
N MET A 444 -24.94 57.57 -32.55
CA MET A 444 -23.89 56.81 -31.86
C MET A 444 -24.20 56.62 -30.38
N TYR A 445 -24.53 57.71 -29.69
CA TYR A 445 -24.94 57.65 -28.29
C TYR A 445 -26.13 56.70 -28.08
N THR A 446 -27.14 56.77 -28.95
CA THR A 446 -28.34 55.90 -28.90
C THR A 446 -27.97 54.43 -29.07
N VAL A 447 -27.08 54.10 -30.02
CA VAL A 447 -26.57 52.73 -30.22
C VAL A 447 -25.86 52.23 -28.98
N PHE A 448 -24.97 53.04 -28.41
CA PHE A 448 -24.24 52.64 -27.20
C PHE A 448 -25.19 52.44 -26.01
N LEU A 449 -26.19 53.31 -25.82
CA LEU A 449 -27.20 53.08 -24.78
C LEU A 449 -28.01 51.81 -25.00
N LEU A 450 -28.44 51.52 -26.23
CA LEU A 450 -29.16 50.30 -26.56
C LEU A 450 -28.32 49.04 -26.27
N VAL A 451 -27.03 49.07 -26.61
CA VAL A 451 -26.07 48.00 -26.30
C VAL A 451 -25.87 47.84 -24.79
N ILE A 452 -25.79 48.93 -24.04
CA ILE A 452 -25.66 48.89 -22.57
C ILE A 452 -26.94 48.35 -21.93
N GLN A 453 -28.10 48.75 -22.42
CA GLN A 453 -29.39 48.19 -22.00
C GLN A 453 -29.48 46.70 -22.33
N TYR A 454 -28.97 46.27 -23.49
CA TYR A 454 -28.84 44.87 -23.83
C TYR A 454 -27.94 44.11 -22.86
N ALA A 455 -26.78 44.65 -22.52
CA ALA A 455 -25.87 44.01 -21.56
C ALA A 455 -26.54 43.82 -20.19
N ASN A 456 -27.32 44.81 -19.73
CA ASN A 456 -28.12 44.67 -18.51
C ASN A 456 -29.23 43.62 -18.66
N ALA A 457 -29.91 43.60 -19.80
CA ALA A 457 -30.98 42.65 -20.09
C ALA A 457 -30.45 41.21 -20.17
N ALA A 458 -29.29 41.01 -20.79
CA ALA A 458 -28.58 39.74 -20.83
C ALA A 458 -28.14 39.28 -19.43
N GLY A 459 -27.69 40.21 -18.57
CA GLY A 459 -27.40 39.92 -17.17
C GLY A 459 -28.60 39.40 -16.39
N VAL A 460 -29.76 40.05 -16.55
CA VAL A 460 -31.02 39.60 -15.91
C VAL A 460 -31.45 38.23 -16.46
N ALA A 461 -31.34 38.00 -17.76
CA ALA A 461 -31.67 36.70 -18.36
C ALA A 461 -30.72 35.58 -17.88
N LEU A 462 -29.46 35.89 -17.62
CA LEU A 462 -28.50 34.96 -17.00
C LEU A 462 -28.90 34.65 -15.55
N ASP A 463 -29.35 35.66 -14.80
CA ASP A 463 -29.89 35.50 -13.44
C ASP A 463 -31.17 34.67 -13.40
N ASP A 464 -32.07 34.86 -14.36
CA ASP A 464 -33.31 34.09 -14.50
C ASP A 464 -33.00 32.62 -14.86
N ALA A 465 -32.03 32.39 -15.74
CA ALA A 465 -31.52 31.06 -16.08
C ALA A 465 -30.84 30.35 -14.89
N LEU A 466 -30.22 31.10 -13.96
CA LEU A 466 -29.68 30.57 -12.71
C LEU A 466 -30.79 30.26 -11.69
N ALA A 467 -31.87 31.05 -11.68
CA ALA A 467 -32.99 30.86 -10.76
C ALA A 467 -33.86 29.64 -11.09
N THR A 468 -33.83 29.13 -12.33
CA THR A 468 -34.58 27.92 -12.71
C THR A 468 -34.09 26.64 -12.03
N ASP A 469 -32.90 26.62 -11.42
CA ASP A 469 -32.35 25.45 -10.73
C ASP A 469 -31.96 25.83 -9.29
N ASP A 470 -32.93 25.78 -8.37
CA ASP A 470 -32.86 26.22 -6.96
C ASP A 470 -31.65 25.67 -6.16
N ALA A 471 -31.00 24.60 -6.62
CA ALA A 471 -29.81 24.02 -6.00
C ALA A 471 -28.48 24.70 -6.37
N LEU A 472 -28.48 25.57 -7.40
CA LEU A 472 -27.28 26.15 -8.02
C LEU A 472 -27.02 27.62 -7.64
N ALA A 473 -27.81 28.21 -6.74
CA ALA A 473 -27.68 29.62 -6.36
C ALA A 473 -26.83 29.80 -5.08
N THR A 474 -25.52 29.59 -5.15
CA THR A 474 -24.64 30.14 -4.09
C THR A 474 -24.51 31.65 -4.30
N SER A 475 -24.70 32.45 -3.24
CA SER A 475 -24.63 33.93 -3.31
C SER A 475 -23.32 34.44 -3.93
N ASP A 476 -22.25 33.67 -3.75
CA ASP A 476 -20.90 34.04 -4.14
C ASP A 476 -20.70 33.96 -5.67
N VAL A 477 -21.26 32.94 -6.33
CA VAL A 477 -21.18 32.80 -7.80
C VAL A 477 -22.00 33.89 -8.49
N ARG A 478 -23.17 34.20 -7.94
CA ARG A 478 -24.01 35.30 -8.42
C ARG A 478 -23.28 36.65 -8.33
N ALA A 479 -22.66 36.92 -7.19
CA ALA A 479 -21.88 38.13 -7.00
C ALA A 479 -20.69 38.23 -7.97
N GLN A 480 -19.99 37.13 -8.24
CA GLN A 480 -18.88 37.11 -9.22
C GLN A 480 -19.36 37.40 -10.65
N ILE A 481 -20.50 36.85 -11.05
CA ILE A 481 -21.10 37.09 -12.36
C ILE A 481 -21.55 38.54 -12.49
N GLU A 482 -22.22 39.08 -11.46
CA GLU A 482 -22.65 40.48 -11.41
C GLU A 482 -21.45 41.44 -11.54
N THR A 483 -20.32 41.13 -10.87
CA THR A 483 -19.10 41.93 -11.01
C THR A 483 -18.52 41.94 -12.42
N GLU A 484 -18.53 40.80 -13.13
CA GLU A 484 -18.04 40.76 -14.51
C GLU A 484 -19.02 41.40 -15.49
N LEU A 485 -20.32 41.27 -15.28
CA LEU A 485 -21.33 42.00 -16.06
C LEU A 485 -21.15 43.51 -15.90
N HIS A 486 -20.88 44.00 -14.68
CA HIS A 486 -20.51 45.39 -14.46
C HIS A 486 -19.20 45.77 -15.19
N ALA A 487 -18.17 44.94 -15.12
CA ALA A 487 -16.92 45.19 -15.83
C ALA A 487 -17.10 45.23 -17.36
N THR A 488 -17.92 44.35 -17.93
CA THR A 488 -18.22 44.34 -19.37
C THR A 488 -18.97 45.61 -19.77
N ARG A 489 -19.93 46.06 -18.95
CA ARG A 489 -20.65 47.33 -19.14
C ARG A 489 -19.71 48.53 -19.10
N ASP A 490 -18.82 48.61 -18.12
CA ASP A 490 -17.90 49.73 -17.97
C ASP A 490 -16.95 49.82 -19.18
N VAL A 491 -16.57 48.69 -19.77
CA VAL A 491 -15.75 48.65 -20.99
C VAL A 491 -16.52 49.09 -22.22
N LEU A 492 -17.80 48.70 -22.34
CA LEU A 492 -18.69 49.18 -23.40
C LEU A 492 -18.89 50.70 -23.31
N LEU A 493 -19.05 51.22 -22.07
CA LEU A 493 -19.12 52.65 -21.79
C LEU A 493 -17.81 53.38 -22.16
N ASP A 494 -16.66 52.86 -21.75
CA ASP A 494 -15.37 53.45 -22.09
C ASP A 494 -15.16 53.50 -23.61
N GLN A 495 -15.53 52.43 -24.32
CA GLN A 495 -15.47 52.40 -25.78
C GLN A 495 -16.43 53.44 -26.41
N ALA A 496 -17.63 53.60 -25.86
CA ALA A 496 -18.59 54.61 -26.30
C ALA A 496 -18.03 56.04 -26.12
N HIS A 497 -17.50 56.34 -24.93
CA HIS A 497 -16.92 57.64 -24.63
C HIS A 497 -15.68 57.92 -25.48
N LEU A 498 -14.77 56.95 -25.64
CA LEU A 498 -13.56 57.11 -26.42
C LEU A 498 -13.86 57.35 -27.91
N THR A 499 -14.83 56.66 -28.48
CA THR A 499 -15.25 56.85 -29.88
C THR A 499 -15.92 58.21 -30.09
N CYS A 500 -16.83 58.60 -29.20
CA CYS A 500 -17.48 59.92 -29.26
C CYS A 500 -16.48 61.06 -29.03
N ALA A 501 -15.58 60.94 -28.05
CA ALA A 501 -14.54 61.93 -27.77
C ALA A 501 -13.57 62.10 -28.95
N ARG A 502 -13.16 61.01 -29.60
CA ARG A 502 -12.35 61.06 -30.83
C ARG A 502 -13.09 61.81 -31.94
N ALA A 503 -14.37 61.53 -32.14
CA ALA A 503 -15.18 62.22 -33.16
C ALA A 503 -15.33 63.73 -32.88
N ILE A 504 -15.52 64.11 -31.62
CA ILE A 504 -15.58 65.52 -31.20
C ILE A 504 -14.21 66.21 -31.38
N ALA A 505 -13.11 65.54 -31.01
CA ALA A 505 -11.76 66.07 -31.13
C ALA A 505 -11.39 66.38 -32.59
N HIS A 506 -11.75 65.51 -33.54
CA HIS A 506 -11.52 65.78 -34.97
C HIS A 506 -12.33 66.96 -35.53
N ARG A 507 -13.35 67.43 -34.80
CA ARG A 507 -14.13 68.63 -35.14
C ARG A 507 -13.88 69.81 -34.22
N SER A 508 -12.84 69.77 -33.37
CA SER A 508 -12.57 70.78 -32.34
C SER A 508 -12.65 72.21 -32.88
N ASP A 509 -12.00 72.47 -34.02
CA ASP A 509 -11.89 73.80 -34.63
C ASP A 509 -13.24 74.30 -35.18
N GLN A 510 -14.07 73.38 -35.68
CA GLN A 510 -15.41 73.69 -36.19
C GLN A 510 -16.41 73.85 -35.05
N THR A 511 -16.26 73.06 -33.97
CA THR A 511 -17.06 73.19 -32.75
C THR A 511 -16.76 74.47 -31.98
N ALA A 512 -15.52 74.99 -32.07
CA ALA A 512 -15.14 76.26 -31.45
C ALA A 512 -15.77 77.48 -32.16
N GLN A 513 -16.24 77.33 -33.41
CA GLN A 513 -16.82 78.40 -34.22
C GLN A 513 -18.36 78.41 -34.20
N LEU A 514 -19.00 77.66 -33.29
CA LEU A 514 -20.45 77.54 -33.21
C LEU A 514 -21.12 78.78 -32.60
N ASP A 515 -22.26 79.19 -33.16
CA ASP A 515 -23.15 80.20 -32.57
C ASP A 515 -23.71 79.73 -31.22
N LEU A 516 -24.06 80.67 -30.32
CA LEU A 516 -24.57 80.39 -28.97
C LEU A 516 -25.74 79.38 -28.95
N LYS A 517 -26.64 79.45 -29.93
CA LYS A 517 -27.77 78.52 -30.07
C LYS A 517 -27.33 77.12 -30.48
N ALA A 518 -26.34 77.01 -31.36
CA ALA A 518 -25.76 75.75 -31.81
C ALA A 518 -24.92 75.11 -30.69
N PHE A 519 -24.15 75.93 -29.97
CA PHE A 519 -23.39 75.50 -28.79
C PHE A 519 -24.29 74.93 -27.69
N TYR A 520 -25.41 75.61 -27.35
CA TYR A 520 -26.35 75.10 -26.35
C TYR A 520 -26.98 73.77 -26.77
N ARG A 521 -27.29 73.60 -28.06
CA ARG A 521 -27.80 72.33 -28.60
C ARG A 521 -26.75 71.22 -28.47
N PHE A 522 -25.52 71.48 -28.89
CA PHE A 522 -24.39 70.54 -28.77
C PHE A 522 -24.13 70.15 -27.31
N TYR A 523 -24.05 71.12 -26.41
CA TYR A 523 -23.86 70.89 -24.98
C TYR A 523 -24.98 70.05 -24.37
N ALA A 524 -26.24 70.30 -24.75
CA ALA A 524 -27.38 69.51 -24.29
C ALA A 524 -27.32 68.05 -24.76
N VAL A 525 -26.71 67.76 -25.92
CA VAL A 525 -26.48 66.39 -26.41
C VAL A 525 -25.46 65.66 -25.55
N THR A 526 -24.30 66.29 -25.38
CA THR A 526 -23.12 65.69 -24.77
C THR A 526 -23.23 65.61 -23.25
N TRP A 527 -24.16 66.34 -22.64
CA TRP A 527 -24.37 66.36 -21.19
C TRP A 527 -25.58 65.51 -20.74
N ALA A 528 -26.51 65.21 -21.66
CA ALA A 528 -27.66 64.36 -21.36
C ALA A 528 -27.36 62.85 -21.47
N TYR A 529 -26.20 62.49 -22.01
CA TYR A 529 -25.64 61.15 -22.18
C TYR A 529 -24.33 61.07 -21.44
#